data_AF-A0A542X8B1-F1
#
_entry.id   AF-A0A542X8B1-F1
#
_cell.length_a   1.000
_cell.length_b   1.000
_cell.length_c   1.000
_cell.angle_alpha   90.00
_cell.angle_beta   90.00
_cell.angle_gamma   90.00
#
_symmetry.space_group_name_H-M   'P 1'
#
loop_
_entity.id
_entity.type
_entity.pdbx_description
1 polymer ?
#
loop_
_entity_poly.entity_id
_entity_poly.type
_entity_poly.pdbx_seq_one_letter_code
_entity_poly.pdbx_strand_id
1 'polypeptide(L)'
;MIDTVREFTEGLPPLLQWLGVALGGAIPFVESYFGSAIGVVAGLNPVVAVAAAVAGNVVSMLAFVLTADRIRQRRGVQDPATMTPKRQRVMRMLDRFGVPGVSLLGQTLLPSQISSAALVAAGARTRSVIGWQVVSIILWGVGFALLARAGVNLVGA
;
A
#
# COMPACT_ATOMS: atom_id res chain seq x y z
N MET A 1 -1.67 -28.35 -2.51
CA MET A 1 -1.96 -27.11 -3.28
C MET A 1 -0.88 -26.06 -3.07
N ILE A 2 -0.44 -25.81 -1.83
CA ILE A 2 0.70 -24.92 -1.55
C ILE A 2 1.99 -25.44 -2.19
N ASP A 3 2.25 -26.75 -2.11
CA ASP A 3 3.47 -27.36 -2.67
C ASP A 3 3.55 -27.19 -4.19
N THR A 4 2.43 -27.36 -4.90
CA THR A 4 2.33 -27.13 -6.35
C THR A 4 2.64 -25.69 -6.72
N VAL A 5 2.21 -24.71 -5.90
CA VAL A 5 2.50 -23.28 -6.13
C VAL A 5 3.97 -22.98 -5.85
N ARG A 6 4.58 -23.60 -4.83
CA ARG A 6 6.02 -23.46 -4.54
C ARG A 6 6.88 -24.04 -5.64
N GLU A 7 6.61 -25.27 -6.05
CA GLU A 7 7.37 -25.95 -7.10
C GLU A 7 7.30 -25.19 -8.44
N PHE A 8 6.12 -24.65 -8.79
CA PHE A 8 5.99 -23.75 -9.93
C PHE A 8 6.81 -22.46 -9.77
N THR A 9 6.77 -21.84 -8.60
CA THR A 9 7.48 -20.57 -8.33
C THR A 9 8.99 -20.78 -8.35
N GLU A 10 9.49 -21.86 -7.75
CA GLU A 10 10.90 -22.25 -7.74
C GLU A 10 11.43 -22.55 -9.14
N GLY A 11 10.58 -23.06 -10.04
CA GLY A 11 10.90 -23.24 -11.45
C GLY A 11 11.05 -21.95 -12.26
N LEU A 12 10.62 -20.79 -11.74
CA LEU A 12 10.74 -19.50 -12.43
C LEU A 12 12.09 -18.82 -12.15
N PRO A 13 12.64 -18.07 -13.13
CA PRO A 13 13.79 -17.20 -12.89
C PRO A 13 13.56 -16.21 -11.74
N PRO A 14 14.57 -15.89 -10.92
CA PRO A 14 14.40 -15.01 -9.74
C PRO A 14 13.74 -13.67 -10.06
N LEU A 15 14.07 -13.06 -11.20
CA LEU A 15 13.48 -11.80 -11.63
C LEU A 15 11.96 -11.88 -11.82
N LEU A 16 11.46 -12.98 -12.38
CA LEU A 16 10.02 -13.19 -12.61
C LEU A 16 9.27 -13.38 -11.28
N GLN A 17 9.89 -14.06 -10.31
CA GLN A 17 9.33 -14.21 -8.97
C GLN A 17 9.18 -12.84 -8.29
N TRP A 18 10.22 -12.01 -8.33
CA TRP A 18 10.19 -10.68 -7.72
C TRP A 18 9.19 -9.77 -8.43
N LEU A 19 9.15 -9.83 -9.75
CA LEU A 19 8.22 -9.04 -10.56
C LEU A 19 6.77 -9.46 -10.30
N GLY A 20 6.49 -10.76 -10.16
CA GLY A 20 5.17 -11.26 -9.78
C GLY A 20 4.70 -10.72 -8.43
N VAL A 21 5.58 -10.74 -7.41
CA VAL A 21 5.27 -10.18 -6.08
C VAL A 21 5.12 -8.66 -6.13
N ALA A 22 5.96 -7.96 -6.89
CA ALA A 22 5.83 -6.51 -7.08
C ALA A 22 4.51 -6.15 -7.78
N LEU A 23 4.13 -6.87 -8.83
CA LEU A 23 2.86 -6.67 -9.52
C LEU A 23 1.68 -6.94 -8.58
N GLY A 24 1.73 -8.03 -7.80
CA GLY A 24 0.75 -8.30 -6.76
C GLY A 24 0.64 -7.13 -5.78
N GLY A 25 1.78 -6.63 -5.28
CA GLY A 25 1.83 -5.49 -4.37
C GLY A 25 1.32 -4.17 -4.97
N ALA A 26 1.37 -4.02 -6.28
CA ALA A 26 0.90 -2.82 -6.98
C ALA A 26 -0.63 -2.76 -7.13
N ILE A 27 -1.32 -3.91 -7.00
CA ILE A 27 -2.77 -4.01 -7.15
C ILE A 27 -3.45 -3.43 -5.90
N PRO A 28 -4.36 -2.44 -6.04
CA PRO A 28 -5.16 -1.96 -4.93
C PRO A 28 -5.90 -3.12 -4.25
N PHE A 29 -5.98 -3.08 -2.92
CA PHE A 29 -6.53 -4.16 -2.06
C PHE A 29 -5.63 -5.39 -1.88
N VAL A 30 -4.69 -5.68 -2.79
CA VAL A 30 -3.64 -6.69 -2.55
C VAL A 30 -2.52 -6.03 -1.75
N GLU A 31 -2.01 -4.91 -2.24
CA GLU A 31 -1.02 -4.08 -1.53
C GLU A 31 0.26 -4.84 -1.10
N SER A 32 1.13 -4.13 -0.40
CA SER A 32 2.38 -4.69 0.14
C SER A 32 2.14 -5.80 1.17
N TYR A 33 1.04 -5.77 1.92
CA TYR A 33 0.76 -6.75 2.97
C TYR A 33 0.32 -8.10 2.40
N PHE A 34 -0.66 -8.20 1.48
CA PHE A 34 -0.98 -9.49 0.86
C PHE A 34 0.08 -9.90 -0.16
N GLY A 35 0.67 -8.96 -0.90
CA GLY A 35 1.75 -9.28 -1.84
C GLY A 35 2.95 -9.94 -1.15
N SER A 36 3.39 -9.42 -0.01
CA SER A 36 4.49 -10.01 0.75
C SER A 36 4.11 -11.36 1.39
N ALA A 37 2.90 -11.50 1.92
CA ALA A 37 2.40 -12.76 2.46
C ALA A 37 2.34 -13.85 1.38
N ILE A 38 1.81 -13.54 0.19
CA ILE A 38 1.76 -14.46 -0.96
C ILE A 38 3.18 -14.87 -1.37
N GLY A 39 4.11 -13.91 -1.46
CA GLY A 39 5.51 -14.21 -1.77
C GLY A 39 6.16 -15.18 -0.78
N VAL A 40 5.95 -14.97 0.52
CA VAL A 40 6.45 -15.87 1.58
C VAL A 40 5.83 -17.26 1.47
N VAL A 41 4.51 -17.34 1.28
CA VAL A 41 3.80 -18.63 1.11
C VAL A 41 4.30 -19.37 -0.13
N ALA A 42 4.60 -18.64 -1.21
CA ALA A 42 5.15 -19.14 -2.47
C ALA A 42 6.65 -19.51 -2.39
N GLY A 43 7.28 -19.41 -1.22
CA GLY A 43 8.66 -19.88 -0.98
C GLY A 43 9.74 -18.81 -1.11
N LEU A 44 9.40 -17.56 -1.40
CA LEU A 44 10.40 -16.49 -1.46
C LEU A 44 10.94 -16.15 -0.07
N ASN A 45 12.20 -15.73 -0.03
CA ASN A 45 12.80 -15.13 1.16
C ASN A 45 11.92 -13.95 1.65
N PRO A 46 11.56 -13.89 2.94
CA PRO A 46 10.67 -12.84 3.46
C PRO A 46 11.15 -11.41 3.19
N VAL A 47 12.46 -11.15 3.23
CA VAL A 47 13.02 -9.81 2.95
C VAL A 47 12.77 -9.43 1.50
N VAL A 48 12.96 -10.37 0.57
CA VAL A 48 12.75 -10.15 -0.86
C VAL A 48 11.26 -9.98 -1.17
N ALA A 49 10.39 -10.81 -0.58
CA ALA A 49 8.95 -10.71 -0.75
C ALA A 49 8.42 -9.36 -0.26
N VAL A 50 8.87 -8.89 0.92
CA VAL A 50 8.52 -7.57 1.45
C VAL A 50 9.04 -6.46 0.53
N ALA A 51 10.32 -6.50 0.15
CA ALA A 51 10.92 -5.45 -0.68
C ALA A 51 10.21 -5.32 -2.03
N ALA A 52 9.93 -6.45 -2.70
CA ALA A 52 9.22 -6.46 -3.97
C ALA A 52 7.79 -5.93 -3.84
N ALA A 53 7.03 -6.42 -2.85
CA ALA A 53 5.64 -6.01 -2.64
C ALA A 53 5.52 -4.52 -2.25
N VAL A 54 6.43 -4.03 -1.39
CA VAL A 54 6.52 -2.61 -1.03
C VAL A 54 6.86 -1.76 -2.25
N ALA A 55 7.84 -2.17 -3.06
CA ALA A 55 8.24 -1.42 -4.25
C ALA A 55 7.08 -1.26 -5.23
N GLY A 56 6.40 -2.37 -5.55
CA GLY A 56 5.22 -2.35 -6.42
C GLY A 56 4.09 -1.47 -5.88
N ASN A 57 3.80 -1.57 -4.58
CA ASN A 57 2.78 -0.75 -3.93
C ASN A 57 3.14 0.74 -3.99
N VAL A 58 4.37 1.11 -3.63
CA VAL A 58 4.83 2.49 -3.64
C VAL A 58 4.72 3.09 -5.05
N VAL A 59 5.10 2.36 -6.10
CA VAL A 59 4.97 2.82 -7.48
C VAL A 59 3.50 3.11 -7.84
N SER A 60 2.60 2.18 -7.51
CA SER A 60 1.16 2.36 -7.73
C SER A 60 0.60 3.55 -6.95
N MET A 61 0.91 3.64 -5.65
CA MET A 61 0.52 4.74 -4.77
C MET A 61 1.01 6.11 -5.27
N LEU A 62 2.27 6.20 -5.72
CA LEU A 62 2.81 7.41 -6.32
C LEU A 62 2.03 7.83 -7.57
N ALA A 63 1.71 6.89 -8.46
CA ALA A 63 0.93 7.19 -9.65
C ALA A 63 -0.43 7.81 -9.31
N PHE A 64 -1.14 7.26 -8.32
CA PHE A 64 -2.43 7.79 -7.86
C PHE A 64 -2.30 9.15 -7.17
N VAL A 65 -1.35 9.30 -6.24
CA VAL A 65 -1.14 10.54 -5.48
C VAL A 65 -0.76 11.69 -6.40
N LEU A 66 0.18 11.48 -7.31
CA LEU A 66 0.64 12.51 -8.24
C LEU A 66 -0.46 12.88 -9.23
N THR A 67 -1.28 11.92 -9.65
CA THR A 67 -2.45 12.18 -10.51
C THR A 67 -3.49 13.01 -9.75
N ALA A 68 -3.82 12.65 -8.51
CA ALA A 68 -4.74 13.40 -7.66
C ALA A 68 -4.25 14.83 -7.39
N ASP A 69 -2.94 15.01 -7.16
CA ASP A 69 -2.35 16.33 -6.98
C ASP A 69 -2.48 17.20 -8.23
N ARG A 70 -2.16 16.64 -9.40
CA ARG A 70 -2.32 17.35 -10.69
C ARG A 70 -3.77 17.78 -10.91
N ILE A 71 -4.74 16.91 -10.63
CA ILE A 71 -6.17 17.24 -10.76
C ILE A 71 -6.56 18.36 -9.80
N ARG A 72 -6.10 18.30 -8.55
CA ARG A 72 -6.35 19.35 -7.55
C ARG A 72 -5.78 20.69 -8.00
N GLN A 73 -4.53 20.72 -8.45
CA GLN A 73 -3.86 21.94 -8.90
C GLN A 73 -4.62 22.60 -10.06
N ARG A 74 -5.18 21.81 -10.97
CA ARG A 74 -6.02 22.31 -12.07
C ARG A 74 -7.38 22.84 -11.62
N ARG A 75 -7.98 22.24 -10.59
CA ARG A 75 -9.31 22.63 -10.09
C ARG A 75 -9.27 23.80 -9.10
N GLY A 76 -8.09 24.18 -8.62
CA GLY A 76 -7.92 25.22 -7.62
C GLY A 76 -8.41 24.83 -6.22
N VAL A 77 -8.32 25.78 -5.29
CA VAL A 77 -8.83 25.61 -3.93
C VAL A 77 -10.34 25.75 -3.96
N GLN A 78 -11.06 24.71 -3.57
CA GLN A 78 -12.51 24.75 -3.40
C GLN A 78 -12.87 25.23 -2.00
N ASP A 79 -13.91 26.07 -1.90
CA ASP A 79 -14.50 26.48 -0.63
C ASP A 79 -15.04 25.26 0.14
N PRO A 80 -14.65 25.03 1.41
CA PRO A 80 -15.18 23.99 2.28
C PRO A 80 -16.70 23.81 2.26
N ALA A 81 -17.46 24.90 2.13
CA ALA A 81 -18.92 24.86 2.07
C ALA A 81 -19.46 24.18 0.80
N THR A 82 -18.70 24.19 -0.28
CA THR A 82 -19.06 23.59 -1.58
C THR A 82 -18.55 22.15 -1.74
N MET A 83 -17.78 21.66 -0.76
CA MET A 83 -17.14 20.35 -0.83
C MET A 83 -18.12 19.21 -0.54
N THR A 84 -17.87 18.04 -1.15
CA THR A 84 -18.69 16.85 -0.88
C THR A 84 -18.54 16.39 0.58
N PRO A 85 -19.58 15.76 1.18
CA PRO A 85 -19.53 15.30 2.58
C PRO A 85 -18.36 14.36 2.88
N LYS A 86 -17.97 13.53 1.89
CA LYS A 86 -16.80 12.65 1.99
C LYS A 86 -15.51 13.45 2.15
N ARG A 87 -15.33 14.52 1.36
CA ARG A 87 -14.12 15.35 1.40
C ARG A 87 -14.02 16.14 2.72
N GLN A 88 -15.14 16.66 3.22
CA GLN A 88 -15.21 17.30 4.54
C GLN A 88 -14.86 16.34 5.69
N ARG A 89 -15.26 15.06 5.61
CA ARG A 89 -14.88 14.06 6.60
C ARG A 89 -13.36 13.83 6.62
N VAL A 90 -12.73 13.74 5.46
CA VAL A 90 -11.27 13.59 5.35
C VAL A 90 -10.55 14.82 5.90
N MET A 91 -11.04 16.03 5.63
CA MET A 91 -10.47 17.25 6.23
C MET A 91 -10.56 17.25 7.75
N ARG A 92 -11.72 16.91 8.33
CA ARG A 92 -11.85 16.78 9.80
C ARG A 92 -10.89 15.76 10.40
N MET A 93 -10.64 14.65 9.69
CA MET A 93 -9.65 13.66 10.12
C MET A 93 -8.22 14.21 10.02
N LEU A 94 -7.90 14.97 8.97
CA LEU A 94 -6.62 15.65 8.82
C LEU A 94 -6.40 16.71 9.91
N ASP A 95 -7.42 17.50 10.25
CA ASP A 95 -7.33 18.53 11.29
C ASP A 95 -7.09 17.90 12.68
N ARG A 96 -7.70 16.73 12.93
CA ARG A 96 -7.59 16.03 14.21
C ARG A 96 -6.32 15.19 14.37
N PHE A 97 -5.90 14.48 13.32
CA PHE A 97 -4.82 13.47 13.40
C PHE A 97 -3.59 13.82 12.55
N GLY A 98 -3.68 14.85 11.72
CA GLY A 98 -2.66 15.20 10.74
C GLY A 98 -2.49 14.16 9.64
N VAL A 99 -1.59 14.44 8.71
CA VAL A 99 -1.17 13.49 7.67
C VAL A 99 -0.60 12.17 8.22
N PRO A 100 0.24 12.16 9.28
CA PRO A 100 0.78 10.92 9.83
C PRO A 100 -0.31 9.97 10.33
N GLY A 101 -1.20 10.48 11.19
CA GLY A 101 -2.23 9.65 11.82
C GLY A 101 -3.22 9.09 10.81
N VAL A 102 -3.64 9.90 9.83
CA VAL A 102 -4.57 9.44 8.79
C VAL A 102 -3.89 8.47 7.81
N SER A 103 -2.59 8.61 7.55
CA SER A 103 -1.88 7.68 6.64
C SER A 103 -1.60 6.32 7.29
N LEU A 104 -1.30 6.31 8.59
CA LEU A 104 -1.08 5.06 9.34
C LEU A 104 -2.37 4.28 9.56
N LEU A 105 -3.44 4.97 9.96
CA LEU A 105 -4.74 4.34 10.22
C LEU A 105 -5.57 4.13 8.95
N GLY A 106 -5.42 4.99 7.95
CA GLY A 106 -6.24 4.95 6.74
C GLY A 106 -6.04 3.69 5.91
N GLN A 107 -4.88 3.02 6.04
CA GLN A 107 -4.59 1.77 5.33
C GLN A 107 -5.42 0.57 5.81
N THR A 108 -6.00 0.62 7.02
CA THR A 108 -6.86 -0.46 7.51
C THR A 108 -8.28 -0.38 6.96
N LEU A 109 -8.69 0.78 6.45
CA LEU A 109 -10.04 1.04 5.98
C LEU A 109 -10.13 1.12 4.45
N LEU A 110 -9.09 1.64 3.80
CA LEU A 110 -9.04 1.85 2.35
C LEU A 110 -7.66 1.48 1.81
N PRO A 111 -7.59 1.02 0.54
CA PRO A 111 -6.33 0.85 -0.17
C PRO A 111 -5.47 2.12 -0.10
N SER A 112 -4.14 1.92 -0.02
CA SER A 112 -3.19 3.03 0.17
C SER A 112 -3.33 4.08 -0.94
N GLN A 113 -3.63 3.67 -2.17
CA GLN A 113 -3.79 4.56 -3.32
C GLN A 113 -5.05 5.42 -3.22
N ILE A 114 -6.16 4.86 -2.72
CA ILE A 114 -7.42 5.60 -2.53
C ILE A 114 -7.29 6.58 -1.37
N SER A 115 -6.76 6.12 -0.23
CA SER A 115 -6.57 6.95 0.96
C SER A 115 -5.65 8.14 0.68
N SER A 116 -4.49 7.87 0.07
CA SER A 116 -3.50 8.89 -0.27
C SER A 116 -4.00 9.90 -1.31
N ALA A 117 -4.69 9.44 -2.36
CA ALA A 117 -5.36 10.31 -3.32
C ALA A 117 -6.43 11.19 -2.65
N ALA A 118 -7.21 10.64 -1.71
CA ALA A 118 -8.21 11.39 -0.98
C ALA A 118 -7.60 12.47 -0.08
N LEU A 119 -6.49 12.18 0.60
CA LEU A 119 -5.77 13.15 1.43
C LEU A 119 -5.25 14.33 0.60
N VAL A 120 -4.60 14.02 -0.53
CA VAL A 120 -4.11 15.04 -1.46
C VAL A 120 -5.29 15.83 -2.02
N ALA A 121 -6.33 15.17 -2.50
CA ALA A 121 -7.53 15.84 -3.00
C ALA A 121 -8.17 16.74 -1.92
N ALA A 122 -8.15 16.35 -0.65
CA ALA A 122 -8.64 17.15 0.49
C ALA A 122 -7.76 18.37 0.83
N GLY A 123 -6.57 18.49 0.23
CA GLY A 123 -5.67 19.64 0.42
C GLY A 123 -4.40 19.31 1.20
N ALA A 124 -4.19 18.05 1.61
CA ALA A 124 -2.95 17.67 2.29
C ALA A 124 -1.73 17.88 1.39
N ARG A 125 -0.62 18.26 2.01
CA ARG A 125 0.65 18.49 1.31
C ARG A 125 1.17 17.19 0.71
N THR A 126 1.27 17.11 -0.62
CA THR A 126 1.60 15.90 -1.39
C THR A 126 2.87 15.20 -0.89
N ARG A 127 3.96 15.95 -0.72
CA ARG A 127 5.24 15.42 -0.17
C ARG A 127 5.09 14.77 1.21
N SER A 128 4.24 15.33 2.07
CA SER A 128 3.98 14.77 3.41
C SER A 128 3.18 13.47 3.30
N VAL A 129 2.14 13.45 2.44
CA VAL A 129 1.32 12.26 2.20
C VAL A 129 2.18 11.13 1.64
N ILE A 130 3.04 11.40 0.65
CA ILE A 130 3.95 10.40 0.09
C ILE A 130 4.86 9.83 1.18
N GLY A 131 5.53 10.68 1.96
CA GLY A 131 6.45 10.22 3.01
C GLY A 131 5.75 9.32 4.04
N TRP A 132 4.60 9.74 4.56
CA TRP A 132 3.87 8.96 5.56
C TRP A 132 3.19 7.70 4.99
N GLN A 133 2.77 7.72 3.74
CA GLN A 133 2.27 6.51 3.08
C GLN A 133 3.38 5.49 2.87
N VAL A 134 4.58 5.91 2.46
CA VAL A 134 5.73 4.99 2.34
C VAL A 134 6.05 4.36 3.69
N VAL A 135 6.11 5.15 4.77
CA VAL A 135 6.32 4.63 6.14
C VAL A 135 5.25 3.60 6.51
N SER A 136 3.99 3.91 6.23
CA SER A 136 2.85 3.04 6.53
C SER A 136 2.87 1.74 5.71
N ILE A 137 3.12 1.82 4.40
CA ILE A 137 3.26 0.67 3.47
C ILE A 137 4.35 -0.29 3.94
N ILE A 138 5.50 0.24 4.37
CA ILE A 138 6.62 -0.55 4.90
C ILE A 138 6.23 -1.22 6.22
N LEU A 139 5.67 -0.46 7.16
CA LEU A 139 5.31 -0.96 8.48
C LEU A 139 4.30 -2.10 8.38
N TRP A 140 3.23 -1.92 7.60
CA TRP A 140 2.22 -2.96 7.39
C TRP A 140 2.75 -4.13 6.56
N GLY A 141 3.57 -3.87 5.53
CA GLY A 141 4.21 -4.92 4.73
C GLY A 141 5.11 -5.83 5.57
N VAL A 142 5.94 -5.25 6.44
CA VAL A 142 6.79 -6.00 7.38
C VAL A 142 5.93 -6.75 8.39
N GLY A 143 4.93 -6.09 8.99
CA GLY A 143 4.05 -6.71 9.99
C GLY A 143 3.35 -7.96 9.45
N PHE A 144 2.76 -7.88 8.26
CA PHE A 144 2.07 -9.01 7.64
C PHE A 144 3.01 -10.12 7.16
N ALA A 145 4.20 -9.78 6.66
CA ALA A 145 5.18 -10.80 6.31
C ALA A 145 5.67 -11.59 7.54
N LEU A 146 5.84 -10.92 8.68
CA LEU A 146 6.18 -11.58 9.94
C LEU A 146 5.04 -12.48 10.42
N LEU A 147 3.78 -12.03 10.31
CA LEU A 147 2.61 -12.85 10.62
C LEU A 147 2.50 -14.07 9.70
N ALA A 148 2.70 -13.90 8.40
CA ALA A 148 2.70 -14.98 7.42
C ALA A 148 3.79 -16.01 7.74
N ARG A 149 5.01 -15.55 8.03
CA ARG A 149 6.12 -16.42 8.44
C ARG A 149 5.80 -17.20 9.72
N ALA A 150 5.24 -16.52 10.73
CA ALA A 150 4.85 -17.18 11.97
C ALA A 150 3.75 -18.21 11.74
N GLY A 151 2.76 -17.90 10.89
CA GLY A 151 1.69 -18.82 10.50
C GLY A 151 2.21 -20.07 9.79
N VAL A 152 3.12 -19.92 8.82
CA VAL A 152 3.75 -21.06 8.12
C VAL A 152 4.47 -21.98 9.14
N ASN A 153 5.27 -21.41 10.04
CA ASN A 153 5.97 -22.17 11.06
C ASN A 153 5.02 -22.92 12.03
N LEU A 154 3.88 -22.33 12.38
CA LEU A 154 2.90 -22.93 13.29
C LEU A 154 2.09 -24.05 12.64
N VAL A 155 1.83 -23.96 11.34
CA VAL A 155 1.06 -24.94 10.57
C VAL A 155 1.92 -26.12 10.09
N GLY A 156 3.25 -26.04 10.23
CA GLY A 156 4.17 -27.15 9.94
C GLY A 156 4.32 -27.45 8.45
N ALA A 157 4.21 -26.43 7.59
CA ALA A 157 4.48 -26.50 6.16
C ALA A 157 5.82 -25.85 5.80
#